data_AF-A0AAE5HBN4-F1
#
_entry.id   AF-A0AAE5HBN4-F1
#
_cell.length_a   1.000
_cell.length_b   1.000
_cell.length_c   1.000
_cell.angle_alpha   90.00
_cell.angle_beta   90.00
_cell.angle_gamma   90.00
#
_symmetry.space_group_name_H-M   'P 1'
#
loop_
_entity.id
_entity.type
_entity.pdbx_description
1 polymer ?
#
loop_
_entity_poly.entity_id
_entity_poly.type
_entity_poly.pdbx_seq_one_letter_code
_entity_poly.pdbx_strand_id
1 'polypeptide(L)'
;MALSSPIVLQAASTLAIIGTVGLFAVFLSITAHIAARNVLGDVSVIKAFGVGPIPAVISVVAQALGVPAVVSLPLAIVADGAAINYFYGESRRITAYITVIHIIVTIIIGTVLFGILTIAMTAPGG
;
A
#
# COMPACT_ATOMS: atom_id res chain seq x y z
N MET A 1 26.05 9.95 -26.33
CA MET A 1 25.93 9.22 -25.04
C MET A 1 26.11 10.24 -23.93
N ALA A 2 25.01 10.80 -23.41
CA ALA A 2 25.09 11.78 -22.32
C ALA A 2 25.34 11.02 -21.01
N LEU A 3 26.49 11.25 -20.39
CA LEU A 3 26.77 10.75 -19.05
C LEU A 3 25.94 11.58 -18.07
N SER A 4 24.86 11.02 -17.54
CA SER A 4 24.08 11.63 -16.47
C SER A 4 24.98 11.79 -15.25
N SER A 5 25.03 12.99 -14.65
CA SER A 5 25.81 13.20 -13.44
C SER A 5 25.22 12.38 -12.27
N PRO A 6 26.04 11.92 -11.31
CA PRO A 6 25.56 11.10 -10.18
C PRO A 6 24.43 11.77 -9.38
N ILE A 7 24.44 13.11 -9.30
CA ILE A 7 23.39 13.91 -8.65
C ILE A 7 22.04 13.76 -9.37
N VAL A 8 22.02 13.77 -10.71
CA VAL A 8 20.79 13.60 -11.50
C VAL A 8 20.21 12.19 -11.30
N LEU A 9 21.07 11.17 -11.28
CA LEU A 9 20.63 9.78 -11.05
C LEU A 9 20.06 9.58 -9.64
N GLN A 10 20.70 10.17 -8.62
CA GLN A 10 20.23 10.11 -7.24
C GLN A 10 18.92 10.88 -7.01
N ALA A 11 18.75 12.03 -7.67
CA ALA A 11 17.49 12.77 -7.62
C ALA A 11 16.35 11.96 -8.28
N ALA A 12 16.60 11.35 -9.43
CA ALA A 12 15.64 10.48 -10.10
C ALA A 12 15.25 9.26 -9.24
N SER A 13 16.21 8.62 -8.57
CA SER A 13 15.92 7.50 -7.65
C SER A 13 15.14 7.93 -6.41
N THR A 14 15.43 9.11 -5.87
CA THR A 14 14.69 9.65 -4.71
C THR A 14 13.24 9.94 -5.08
N LEU A 15 13.01 10.57 -6.23
CA LEU A 15 11.67 10.84 -6.74
C LEU A 15 10.90 9.54 -7.01
N ALA A 16 11.57 8.51 -7.55
CA ALA A 16 10.96 7.20 -7.75
C ALA A 16 10.50 6.57 -6.44
N ILE A 17 11.34 6.58 -5.39
CA ILE A 17 10.97 6.04 -4.07
C ILE A 17 9.78 6.80 -3.48
N ILE A 18 9.81 8.14 -3.49
CA ILE A 18 8.71 8.97 -2.97
C ILE A 18 7.43 8.70 -3.76
N GLY A 19 7.52 8.61 -5.09
CA GLY A 19 6.40 8.30 -5.97
C GLY A 19 5.79 6.93 -5.68
N THR A 20 6.62 5.90 -5.52
CA THR A 20 6.18 4.54 -5.18
C THR A 20 5.53 4.50 -3.81
N VAL A 21 6.15 5.09 -2.79
CA VAL A 21 5.56 5.16 -1.43
C VAL A 21 4.24 5.92 -1.46
N GLY A 22 4.20 7.09 -2.09
CA GLY A 22 3.01 7.94 -2.15
C GLY A 22 1.85 7.27 -2.88
N LEU A 23 2.10 6.71 -4.07
CA LEU A 23 1.08 5.99 -4.84
C LEU A 23 0.57 4.77 -4.06
N PHE A 24 1.49 4.02 -3.44
CA PHE A 24 1.10 2.84 -2.67
C PHE A 24 0.34 3.21 -1.40
N ALA A 25 0.73 4.29 -0.71
CA ALA A 25 0.01 4.83 0.43
C ALA A 25 -1.41 5.26 0.09
N VAL A 26 -1.62 5.93 -1.06
CA VAL A 26 -2.94 6.31 -1.55
C VAL A 26 -3.77 5.07 -1.84
N PHE A 27 -3.21 4.11 -2.58
CA PHE A 27 -3.87 2.85 -2.88
C PHE A 27 -4.30 2.11 -1.61
N LEU A 28 -3.39 1.95 -0.64
CA LEU A 28 -3.69 1.29 0.63
C LEU A 28 -4.69 2.08 1.49
N SER A 29 -4.68 3.42 1.43
CA SER A 29 -5.67 4.24 2.14
C SER A 29 -7.07 4.04 1.55
N ILE A 30 -7.20 3.97 0.23
CA ILE A 30 -8.47 3.70 -0.44
C ILE A 30 -8.99 2.31 -0.05
N THR A 31 -8.14 1.29 -0.09
CA THR A 31 -8.54 -0.08 0.27
C THR A 31 -8.89 -0.19 1.76
N ALA A 32 -8.18 0.53 2.64
CA ALA A 32 -8.48 0.59 4.07
C ALA A 32 -9.86 1.23 4.33
N HIS A 33 -10.18 2.31 3.61
CA HIS A 33 -11.49 2.95 3.73
C HIS A 33 -12.62 1.99 3.32
N ILE A 34 -12.46 1.29 2.19
CA ILE A 34 -13.43 0.31 1.70
C ILE A 34 -13.61 -0.82 2.73
N ALA A 35 -12.53 -1.33 3.29
CA ALA A 35 -12.57 -2.40 4.29
C ALA A 35 -13.26 -1.95 5.58
N ALA A 36 -12.92 -0.77 6.10
CA ALA A 36 -13.54 -0.22 7.29
C ALA A 36 -15.05 0.04 7.06
N ARG A 37 -15.42 0.58 5.89
CA ARG A 37 -16.82 0.81 5.51
C ARG A 37 -17.62 -0.49 5.42
N ASN A 38 -17.00 -1.57 4.94
CA ASN A 38 -17.63 -2.87 4.84
C ASN A 38 -18.01 -3.46 6.21
N VAL A 39 -17.19 -3.21 7.24
CA VAL A 39 -17.42 -3.75 8.59
C VAL A 39 -18.27 -2.80 9.46
N LEU A 40 -17.97 -1.50 9.41
CA LEU A 40 -18.49 -0.50 10.34
C LEU A 40 -19.67 0.30 9.77
N GLY A 41 -19.93 0.22 8.46
CA GLY A 41 -20.90 1.08 7.80
C GLY A 41 -20.31 2.47 7.52
N ASP A 42 -20.88 3.53 8.09
CA ASP A 42 -20.42 4.89 7.80
C ASP A 42 -19.15 5.25 8.58
N VAL A 43 -18.08 5.61 7.87
CA VAL A 43 -16.77 5.89 8.45
C VAL A 43 -16.10 7.08 7.77
N SER A 44 -15.33 7.85 8.54
CA SER A 44 -14.56 8.98 8.00
C SER A 44 -13.45 8.50 7.07
N VAL A 45 -13.37 9.11 5.88
CA VAL A 45 -12.29 8.91 4.90
C VAL A 45 -10.94 9.37 5.46
N ILE A 46 -10.92 10.40 6.31
CA ILE A 46 -9.68 10.98 6.87
C ILE A 46 -8.93 9.96 7.73
N LYS A 47 -9.65 9.09 8.46
CA LYS A 47 -9.04 8.03 9.27
C LYS A 47 -8.25 7.04 8.41
N ALA A 48 -8.75 6.71 7.22
CA ALA A 48 -8.10 5.78 6.31
C ALA A 48 -6.78 6.32 5.73
N PHE A 49 -6.65 7.63 5.55
CA PHE A 49 -5.38 8.26 5.15
C PHE A 49 -4.28 8.12 6.20
N GLY A 50 -4.62 7.85 7.46
CA GLY A 50 -3.66 7.50 8.51
C GLY A 50 -3.16 6.05 8.40
N VAL A 51 -3.96 5.15 7.82
CA VAL A 51 -3.67 3.72 7.75
C VAL A 51 -2.69 3.42 6.62
N GLY A 52 -3.03 3.76 5.38
CA GLY A 52 -2.27 3.33 4.19
C GLY A 52 -0.78 3.68 4.14
N PRO A 53 -0.31 4.87 4.59
CA PRO A 53 1.10 5.22 4.55
C PRO A 53 2.02 4.28 5.35
N ILE A 54 1.55 3.74 6.47
CA ILE A 54 2.36 2.89 7.37
C ILE A 54 2.81 1.58 6.68
N PRO A 55 1.89 0.70 6.22
CA PRO A 55 2.27 -0.50 5.49
C PRO A 55 2.95 -0.19 4.14
N ALA A 56 2.67 0.95 3.51
CA ALA A 56 3.34 1.35 2.29
C ALA A 56 4.84 1.59 2.51
N VAL A 57 5.21 2.38 3.53
CA VAL A 57 6.61 2.63 3.88
C VAL A 57 7.31 1.32 4.27
N ILE A 58 6.70 0.49 5.11
CA ILE A 58 7.28 -0.79 5.54
C ILE A 58 7.58 -1.66 4.31
N SER A 59 6.62 -1.78 3.40
CA SER A 59 6.77 -2.63 2.21
C SER A 59 7.87 -2.13 1.27
N VAL A 60 7.90 -0.82 0.98
CA VAL A 60 8.90 -0.24 0.08
C VAL A 60 10.30 -0.29 0.71
N VAL A 61 10.43 0.02 1.99
CA VAL A 61 11.72 -0.06 2.71
C VAL A 61 12.20 -1.51 2.79
N ALA A 62 11.31 -2.45 3.13
CA ALA A 62 11.67 -3.87 3.17
C ALA A 62 12.15 -4.37 1.80
N GLN A 63 11.46 -4.00 0.72
CA GLN A 63 11.89 -4.32 -0.64
C GLN A 63 13.25 -3.70 -0.97
N ALA A 64 13.45 -2.41 -0.67
CA ALA A 64 14.70 -1.70 -0.93
C ALA A 64 15.90 -2.29 -0.16
N LEU A 65 15.66 -2.81 1.05
CA LEU A 65 16.67 -3.45 1.89
C LEU A 65 16.84 -4.95 1.61
N GLY A 66 16.07 -5.53 0.67
CA GLY A 66 16.13 -6.96 0.36
C GLY A 66 15.62 -7.85 1.50
N VAL A 67 14.75 -7.34 2.37
CA VAL A 67 14.16 -8.10 3.47
C VAL A 67 13.22 -9.17 2.90
N PRO A 68 13.39 -10.46 3.28
CA PRO A 68 12.55 -11.54 2.78
C PRO A 68 11.06 -11.33 3.09
N ALA A 69 10.19 -11.71 2.14
CA ALA A 69 8.73 -11.59 2.28
C ALA A 69 8.17 -12.31 3.52
N VAL A 70 8.78 -13.44 3.91
CA VAL A 70 8.39 -14.20 5.12
C VAL A 70 8.53 -13.37 6.40
N VAL A 71 9.36 -12.32 6.39
CA VAL A 71 9.56 -11.40 7.51
C VAL A 71 8.77 -10.10 7.30
N SER A 72 8.87 -9.50 6.11
CA SER A 72 8.30 -8.18 5.85
C SER A 72 6.77 -8.20 5.77
N LEU A 73 6.17 -9.28 5.25
CA LEU A 73 4.71 -9.38 5.13
C LEU A 73 4.02 -9.45 6.51
N PRO A 74 4.42 -10.34 7.45
CA PRO A 74 3.84 -10.33 8.79
C PRO A 74 4.04 -8.98 9.50
N LEU A 75 5.20 -8.35 9.34
CA LEU A 75 5.47 -7.03 9.91
C LEU A 75 4.51 -5.97 9.37
N ALA A 76 4.29 -5.93 8.06
CA ALA A 76 3.36 -5.01 7.43
C ALA A 76 1.91 -5.26 7.89
N ILE A 77 1.48 -6.51 8.02
CA ILE A 77 0.14 -6.87 8.50
C ILE A 77 -0.06 -6.44 9.97
N VAL A 78 0.93 -6.67 10.82
CA VAL A 78 0.87 -6.24 12.24
C VAL A 78 0.80 -4.72 12.33
N ALA A 79 1.61 -4.01 11.53
CA ALA A 79 1.60 -2.55 11.49
C ALA A 79 0.27 -2.00 10.92
N ASP A 80 -0.31 -2.63 9.91
CA ASP A 80 -1.63 -2.28 9.37
C ASP A 80 -2.72 -2.46 10.41
N GLY A 81 -2.77 -3.61 11.09
CA GLY A 81 -3.72 -3.86 12.17
C GLY A 81 -3.56 -2.87 13.34
N ALA A 82 -2.32 -2.52 13.70
CA ALA A 82 -2.04 -1.51 14.71
C ALA A 82 -2.53 -0.11 14.28
N ALA A 83 -2.28 0.28 13.03
CA ALA A 83 -2.77 1.52 12.47
C ALA A 83 -4.31 1.57 12.45
N ILE A 84 -4.95 0.51 11.98
CA ILE A 84 -6.41 0.38 11.98
C ILE A 84 -6.96 0.50 13.41
N ASN A 85 -6.36 -0.20 14.39
CA ASN A 85 -6.79 -0.11 15.78
C ASN A 85 -6.67 1.33 16.30
N TYR A 86 -5.54 1.99 16.03
CA TYR A 86 -5.27 3.35 16.48
C TYR A 86 -6.25 4.38 15.87
N PHE A 87 -6.48 4.35 14.55
CA PHE A 87 -7.30 5.34 13.87
C PHE A 87 -8.81 5.09 14.04
N TYR A 88 -9.24 3.83 14.12
CA TYR A 88 -10.66 3.50 14.26
C TYR A 88 -11.11 3.30 15.71
N GLY A 89 -10.21 2.96 16.65
CA GLY A 89 -10.52 2.82 18.07
C GLY A 89 -11.36 1.59 18.42
N GLU A 90 -11.37 0.60 17.54
CA GLU A 90 -12.25 -0.56 17.64
C GLU A 90 -11.68 -1.69 18.52
N SER A 91 -12.56 -2.63 18.91
CA SER A 91 -12.12 -3.84 19.61
C SER A 91 -11.16 -4.69 18.76
N ARG A 92 -10.26 -5.45 19.40
CA ARG A 92 -9.28 -6.31 18.70
C ARG A 92 -9.91 -7.23 17.65
N ARG A 93 -11.11 -7.76 17.95
CA ARG A 93 -11.84 -8.65 17.03
C ARG A 93 -12.27 -7.90 15.77
N ILE A 94 -12.80 -6.68 15.92
CA ILE A 94 -13.24 -5.85 14.80
C ILE A 94 -12.04 -5.35 14.00
N THR A 95 -10.97 -4.90 14.66
CA THR A 95 -9.69 -4.56 14.00
C THR A 95 -9.18 -5.72 13.15
N ALA A 96 -9.17 -6.95 13.67
CA ALA A 96 -8.74 -8.12 12.94
C ALA A 96 -9.62 -8.37 11.69
N TYR A 97 -10.95 -8.23 11.81
CA TYR A 97 -11.85 -8.35 10.65
C TYR A 97 -11.56 -7.28 9.59
N ILE A 98 -11.40 -6.01 9.98
CA ILE A 98 -11.07 -4.93 9.05
C ILE A 98 -9.73 -5.20 8.36
N THR A 99 -8.70 -5.63 9.09
CA THR A 99 -7.37 -5.94 8.55
C THR A 99 -7.43 -7.07 7.52
N VAL A 100 -8.16 -8.15 7.82
CA VAL A 100 -8.35 -9.27 6.87
C VAL A 100 -9.06 -8.81 5.61
N ILE A 101 -10.14 -8.04 5.75
CA ILE A 101 -10.88 -7.50 4.60
C ILE A 101 -10.01 -6.52 3.81
N HIS A 102 -9.19 -5.72 4.49
CA HIS A 102 -8.25 -4.81 3.85
C HIS A 102 -7.28 -5.58 2.95
N ILE A 103 -6.65 -6.64 3.45
CA ILE A 103 -5.77 -7.52 2.66
C ILE A 103 -6.51 -8.07 1.43
N ILE A 104 -7.73 -8.58 1.61
CA ILE A 104 -8.53 -9.17 0.51
C ILE A 104 -8.84 -8.11 -0.55
N VAL A 105 -9.34 -6.94 -0.14
CA VAL A 105 -9.68 -5.83 -1.05
C VAL A 105 -8.44 -5.34 -1.79
N THR A 106 -7.30 -5.20 -1.09
CA THR A 106 -6.01 -4.84 -1.67
C THR A 106 -5.57 -5.85 -2.73
N ILE A 107 -5.69 -7.16 -2.47
CA ILE A 107 -5.35 -8.21 -3.44
C ILE A 107 -6.27 -8.14 -4.66
N ILE A 108 -7.59 -8.02 -4.47
CA ILE A 108 -8.56 -7.98 -5.57
C ILE A 108 -8.29 -6.78 -6.48
N ILE A 109 -8.25 -5.56 -5.91
CA ILE A 109 -8.07 -4.35 -6.71
C ILE A 109 -6.66 -4.32 -7.32
N GLY A 110 -5.64 -4.71 -6.55
CA GLY A 110 -4.27 -4.78 -7.04
C GLY A 110 -4.12 -5.74 -8.22
N THR A 111 -4.74 -6.92 -8.16
CA THR A 111 -4.73 -7.90 -9.25
C THR A 111 -5.43 -7.36 -10.49
N VAL A 112 -6.57 -6.69 -10.34
CA VAL A 112 -7.30 -6.07 -11.47
C VAL A 112 -6.47 -4.97 -12.13
N LEU A 113 -5.92 -4.04 -11.33
CA LEU A 113 -5.08 -2.95 -11.85
C LEU A 113 -3.81 -3.49 -12.55
N PHE A 114 -3.16 -4.47 -11.95
CA PHE A 114 -1.99 -5.12 -12.54
C PHE A 114 -2.32 -5.85 -13.84
N GLY A 115 -3.46 -6.55 -13.88
CA GLY A 115 -3.96 -7.21 -15.09
C GLY A 115 -4.24 -6.23 -16.22
N ILE A 116 -4.93 -5.12 -15.92
CA ILE A 116 -5.18 -4.04 -16.89
C ILE A 116 -3.86 -3.46 -17.41
N LEU A 117 -2.92 -3.16 -16.51
CA LEU A 117 -1.62 -2.62 -16.88
C LEU A 117 -0.84 -3.59 -17.78
N THR A 118 -0.83 -4.86 -17.43
CA THR A 118 -0.17 -5.91 -18.22
C THR A 118 -0.77 -5.98 -19.61
N ILE A 119 -2.10 -6.04 -19.72
CA ILE A 119 -2.80 -6.06 -21.01
C ILE A 119 -2.45 -4.83 -21.84
N ALA A 120 -2.48 -3.63 -21.24
CA ALA A 120 -2.16 -2.39 -21.93
C ALA A 120 -0.70 -2.35 -22.44
N MET A 121 0.24 -2.89 -21.67
CA MET A 121 1.66 -2.95 -22.06
C MET A 121 1.97 -4.03 -23.09
N THR A 122 1.15 -5.08 -23.19
CA THR A 122 1.36 -6.20 -24.12
C THR A 122 0.41 -6.17 -25.33
N ALA A 123 -0.44 -5.15 -25.43
CA ALA A 123 -1.40 -5.04 -26.53
C ALA A 123 -0.68 -4.84 -27.88
N PRO A 124 -1.03 -5.61 -28.94
CA PRO A 124 -0.48 -5.37 -30.26
C PRO A 124 -0.92 -4.01 -30.81
N GLY A 125 0.04 -3.17 -31.20
CA GLY A 125 -0.22 -1.84 -31.78
C GLY A 125 0.10 -0.65 -30.86
N GLY A 126 0.64 -0.90 -29.66
CA GLY A 126 1.38 0.08 -28.85
C GLY A 126 2.88 0.03 -29.12
#